data_AF-A0A1I8ILP0-F1
#
_entry.id   AF-A0A1I8ILP0-F1
#
_cell.length_a   1.000
_cell.length_b   1.000
_cell.length_c   1.000
_cell.angle_alpha   90.00
_cell.angle_beta   90.00
_cell.angle_gamma   90.00
#
_symmetry.space_group_name_H-M   'P 1'
#
loop_
_entity.id
_entity.type
_entity.pdbx_description
1 polymer ?
#
loop_
_entity_poly.entity_id
_entity_poly.type
_entity_poly.pdbx_seq_one_letter_code
_entity_poly.pdbx_strand_id
1 'polypeptide(L)'
;MGKNKKDKKKASKAAKTAGEDDVAAVIAQLEAEEAAKWRPLMELTEPANGDSEFRPSPRIATANSRRSEIYLFGGEQRLPETGRLKVLNEHLVYRPVENRWIRLGGGTLPTPRRPWPSRPQASGDHLFVFGGEFATPTESQFHHYDDIWSWDRKVASVAQSDPGLGQPGPLSRSGHRMLALKRP
;
A
#
# COMPACT_ATOMS: atom_id res chain seq x y z
N MET A 1 -16.21 -6.49 -25.86
CA MET A 1 -16.36 -7.17 -24.55
C MET A 1 -15.74 -8.59 -24.47
N GLY A 2 -14.91 -9.05 -25.43
CA GLY A 2 -14.39 -10.44 -25.45
C GLY A 2 -13.00 -10.69 -24.83
N LYS A 3 -12.17 -9.66 -24.62
CA LYS A 3 -10.79 -9.81 -24.10
C LYS A 3 -10.76 -10.20 -22.61
N ASN A 4 -11.50 -9.48 -21.75
CA ASN A 4 -11.52 -9.73 -20.30
C ASN A 4 -11.88 -11.16 -19.87
N LYS A 5 -12.77 -11.85 -20.60
CA LYS A 5 -13.21 -13.20 -20.21
C LYS A 5 -12.14 -14.26 -20.53
N LYS A 6 -11.39 -14.06 -21.62
CA LYS A 6 -10.28 -14.93 -22.03
C LYS A 6 -9.06 -14.74 -21.13
N ASP A 7 -8.79 -13.49 -20.74
CA ASP A 7 -7.69 -13.15 -19.84
C ASP A 7 -7.95 -13.65 -18.41
N LYS A 8 -9.18 -13.51 -17.89
CA LYS A 8 -9.58 -14.13 -16.60
C LYS A 8 -9.43 -15.65 -16.60
N LYS A 9 -9.82 -16.34 -17.68
CA LYS A 9 -9.68 -17.80 -17.77
C LYS A 9 -8.21 -18.24 -17.82
N LYS A 10 -7.34 -17.43 -18.44
CA LYS A 10 -5.89 -17.67 -18.48
C LYS A 10 -5.24 -17.45 -17.12
N ALA A 11 -5.60 -16.39 -16.41
CA ALA A 11 -5.13 -16.10 -15.05
C ALA A 11 -5.52 -17.22 -14.06
N SER A 12 -6.79 -17.63 -14.07
CA SER A 12 -7.28 -18.74 -13.24
C SER A 12 -6.58 -20.08 -13.53
N LYS A 13 -6.21 -20.34 -14.80
CA LYS A 13 -5.44 -21.55 -15.14
C LYS A 13 -3.99 -21.46 -14.64
N ALA A 14 -3.37 -20.28 -14.72
CA ALA A 14 -2.03 -20.04 -14.17
C ALA A 14 -2.01 -20.20 -12.64
N ALA A 15 -3.02 -19.65 -11.94
CA ALA A 15 -3.24 -19.82 -10.50
C ALA A 15 -3.20 -21.29 -10.08
N LYS A 16 -4.04 -22.12 -10.72
CA LYS A 16 -4.12 -23.56 -10.45
C LYS A 16 -2.80 -24.29 -10.72
N THR A 17 -2.05 -23.86 -11.73
CA THR A 17 -0.75 -24.47 -12.06
C THR A 17 0.31 -24.12 -11.01
N ALA A 18 0.23 -22.92 -10.43
CA ALA A 18 1.09 -22.46 -9.35
C ALA A 18 0.65 -22.94 -7.95
N GLY A 19 -0.48 -23.64 -7.84
CA GLY A 19 -1.07 -24.05 -6.56
C GLY A 19 -1.60 -22.87 -5.74
N GLU A 20 -1.99 -21.78 -6.39
CA GLU A 20 -2.50 -20.56 -5.78
C GLU A 20 -3.97 -20.32 -6.14
N ASP A 21 -4.66 -19.58 -5.27
CA ASP A 21 -6.00 -19.09 -5.55
C ASP A 21 -6.01 -18.00 -6.63
N ASP A 22 -7.17 -17.77 -7.23
CA ASP A 22 -7.37 -16.68 -8.18
C ASP A 22 -7.13 -15.34 -7.47
N VAL A 23 -6.29 -14.48 -8.07
CA VAL A 23 -5.88 -13.22 -7.42
C VAL A 23 -7.08 -12.32 -7.06
N ALA A 24 -8.19 -12.37 -7.81
CA ALA A 24 -9.35 -11.57 -7.46
C ALA A 24 -10.05 -12.06 -6.18
N ALA A 25 -10.05 -13.38 -5.94
CA ALA A 25 -10.56 -13.96 -4.69
C ALA A 25 -9.66 -13.60 -3.51
N VAL A 26 -8.33 -13.66 -3.69
CA VAL A 26 -7.35 -13.25 -2.68
C VAL A 26 -7.55 -11.78 -2.30
N ILE A 27 -7.75 -10.89 -3.29
CA ILE A 27 -7.98 -9.47 -3.04
C ILE A 27 -9.26 -9.23 -2.26
N ALA A 28 -10.37 -9.88 -2.65
CA ALA A 28 -11.63 -9.75 -1.92
C ALA A 28 -11.51 -10.23 -0.46
N GLN A 29 -10.75 -11.30 -0.22
CA GLN A 29 -10.45 -11.76 1.14
C GLN A 29 -9.64 -10.72 1.92
N LEU A 30 -8.57 -10.18 1.33
CA LEU A 30 -7.73 -9.17 1.98
C LEU A 30 -8.52 -7.88 2.29
N GLU A 31 -9.40 -7.44 1.40
CA GLU A 31 -10.29 -6.30 1.62
C GLU A 31 -11.23 -6.55 2.80
N ALA A 32 -11.84 -7.74 2.89
CA ALA A 32 -12.68 -8.11 4.01
C ALA A 32 -11.91 -8.19 5.33
N GLU A 33 -10.68 -8.73 5.31
CA GLU A 33 -9.81 -8.79 6.47
C GLU A 33 -9.39 -7.39 6.95
N GLU A 34 -9.02 -6.48 6.05
CA GLU A 34 -8.66 -5.10 6.40
C GLU A 34 -9.87 -4.30 6.89
N ALA A 35 -11.05 -4.50 6.29
CA ALA A 35 -12.30 -3.90 6.77
C ALA A 35 -12.69 -4.39 8.18
N ALA A 36 -12.40 -5.66 8.51
CA ALA A 36 -12.63 -6.21 9.84
C ALA A 36 -11.59 -5.75 10.88
N LYS A 37 -10.38 -5.36 10.46
CA LYS A 37 -9.31 -4.86 11.32
C LYS A 37 -9.52 -3.38 11.67
N TRP A 38 -10.62 -3.04 12.32
CA TRP A 38 -10.71 -1.72 12.93
C TRP A 38 -9.72 -1.63 14.11
N ARG A 39 -8.82 -0.65 14.07
CA ARG A 39 -8.00 -0.26 15.22
C ARG A 39 -8.08 1.26 15.39
N PRO A 40 -7.97 1.79 16.62
CA PRO A 40 -7.67 3.21 16.79
C PRO A 40 -6.30 3.50 16.16
N LEU A 41 -6.11 4.71 15.61
CA LEU A 41 -4.77 5.10 15.19
C LEU A 41 -3.89 5.21 16.42
N MET A 42 -2.93 4.31 16.55
CA MET A 42 -1.95 4.31 17.64
C MET A 42 -0.57 4.47 17.02
N GLU A 43 0.22 5.39 17.58
CA GLU A 43 1.66 5.39 17.39
C GLU A 43 2.22 4.18 18.17
N LEU A 44 2.31 3.04 17.50
CA LEU A 44 3.09 1.94 18.05
C LEU A 44 4.54 2.36 17.94
N THR A 45 5.11 2.70 19.09
CA THR A 45 6.51 3.05 19.20
C THR A 45 7.29 1.75 19.11
N GLU A 46 8.02 1.56 18.01
CA GLU A 46 9.06 0.53 18.00
C GLU A 46 10.09 0.94 19.07
N PRO A 47 10.58 0.02 19.92
CA PRO A 47 11.28 0.38 21.14
C PRO A 47 12.46 1.31 20.86
N ALA A 48 12.43 2.48 21.50
CA ALA A 48 13.55 3.40 21.54
C ALA A 48 14.55 2.93 22.60
N ASN A 49 15.14 1.75 22.40
CA ASN A 49 16.30 1.33 23.17
C ASN A 49 17.50 1.36 22.23
N GLY A 50 18.66 1.78 22.73
CA GLY A 50 19.88 2.09 21.97
C GLY A 50 20.47 0.99 21.08
N ASP A 51 19.74 -0.10 20.83
CA ASP A 51 20.08 -1.16 19.89
C ASP A 51 19.07 -1.19 18.74
N SER A 52 19.57 -0.83 17.55
CA SER A 52 18.82 -0.55 16.32
C SER A 52 18.27 -1.82 15.64
N GLU A 53 17.36 -2.55 16.26
CA GLU A 53 16.87 -3.82 15.67
C GLU A 53 15.73 -3.64 14.67
N PHE A 54 14.89 -2.62 14.81
CA PHE A 54 13.82 -2.40 13.83
C PHE A 54 14.38 -1.77 12.55
N ARG A 55 14.57 -2.61 11.53
CA ARG A 55 14.93 -2.21 10.17
C ARG A 55 13.80 -2.63 9.23
N PRO A 56 12.99 -1.69 8.71
CA PRO A 56 11.99 -2.06 7.73
C PRO A 56 12.66 -2.65 6.50
N SER A 57 11.99 -3.60 5.85
CA SER A 57 12.46 -4.11 4.55
C SER A 57 12.67 -2.93 3.59
N PRO A 58 13.69 -2.97 2.72
CA PRO A 58 13.91 -1.92 1.73
C PRO A 58 12.63 -1.67 0.92
N ARG A 59 12.08 -0.46 1.02
CA ARG A 59 10.86 -0.06 0.34
C ARG A 59 10.90 1.41 -0.04
N ILE A 60 10.08 1.75 -1.02
CA ILE A 60 9.95 3.12 -1.50
C ILE A 60 9.51 4.03 -0.35
N ALA A 61 10.23 5.14 -0.17
CA ALA A 61 9.97 6.13 0.85
C ALA A 61 9.63 7.50 0.23
N THR A 62 8.85 8.30 0.97
CA THR A 62 8.52 9.68 0.62
C THR A 62 8.79 10.59 1.81
N ALA A 63 9.63 11.60 1.60
CA ALA A 63 9.86 12.65 2.60
C ALA A 63 8.68 13.63 2.64
N ASN A 64 8.35 14.11 3.85
CA ASN A 64 7.47 15.25 4.00
C ASN A 64 8.27 16.55 3.84
N SER A 65 7.82 17.47 2.99
CA SER A 65 8.48 18.78 2.85
C SER A 65 8.12 19.78 3.94
N ARG A 66 7.07 19.52 4.73
CA ARG A 66 6.60 20.40 5.81
C ARG A 66 7.02 19.95 7.21
N ARG A 67 7.39 18.69 7.39
CA ARG A 67 7.84 18.13 8.68
C ARG A 67 9.08 17.26 8.48
N SER A 68 9.94 17.17 9.49
CA SER A 68 11.10 16.28 9.48
C SER A 68 10.68 14.82 9.66
N GLU A 69 10.03 14.25 8.64
CA GLU A 69 9.45 12.90 8.65
C GLU A 69 9.62 12.21 7.30
N ILE A 70 9.84 10.90 7.34
CA ILE A 70 9.92 10.04 6.16
C ILE A 70 8.84 8.97 6.27
N TYR A 71 7.98 8.85 5.25
CA TYR A 71 6.90 7.87 5.19
C TYR A 71 7.27 6.67 4.33
N LEU A 72 6.93 5.49 4.82
CA LEU A 72 6.98 4.24 4.10
C LEU A 72 5.58 3.63 4.14
N PHE A 73 5.05 3.25 2.99
CA PHE A 73 3.79 2.53 2.90
C PHE A 73 3.91 1.35 1.94
N GLY A 74 3.40 0.20 2.38
CA GLY A 74 3.32 -1.01 1.56
C GLY A 74 4.69 -1.50 1.13
N GLY A 75 4.77 -1.99 -0.11
CA GLY A 75 5.99 -2.56 -0.68
C GLY A 75 5.96 -4.08 -0.66
N GLU A 76 7.15 -4.66 -0.77
CA GLU A 76 7.32 -6.10 -0.86
C GLU A 76 8.53 -6.57 -0.08
N GLN A 77 8.52 -7.85 0.25
CA GLN A 77 9.66 -8.54 0.82
C GLN A 77 9.72 -9.95 0.25
N ARG A 78 10.92 -10.39 -0.14
CA ARG A 78 11.20 -11.79 -0.41
C ARG A 78 11.42 -12.49 0.93
N LEU A 79 10.61 -13.49 1.25
CA LEU A 79 10.76 -14.30 2.46
C LEU A 79 11.99 -15.20 2.31
N PRO A 80 13.03 -15.08 3.15
CA PRO A 80 14.28 -15.84 3.00
C PRO A 80 14.08 -17.35 2.99
N GLU A 81 13.19 -17.85 3.85
CA GLU A 81 12.89 -19.26 4.07
C GLU A 81 12.21 -19.95 2.89
N THR A 82 11.37 -19.24 2.14
CA THR A 82 10.58 -19.83 1.05
C THR A 82 10.93 -19.26 -0.32
N GLY A 83 11.65 -18.15 -0.36
CA GLY A 83 11.76 -17.34 -1.57
C GLY A 83 10.37 -16.94 -2.09
N ARG A 84 9.37 -16.70 -1.25
CA ARG A 84 8.07 -16.22 -1.74
C ARG A 84 7.94 -14.73 -1.54
N LEU A 85 7.21 -14.09 -2.43
CA LEU A 85 6.87 -12.69 -2.30
C LEU A 85 5.83 -12.51 -1.18
N LYS A 86 6.09 -11.55 -0.30
CA LYS A 86 5.11 -11.02 0.64
C LYS A 86 4.85 -9.56 0.32
N VAL A 87 3.62 -9.25 -0.09
CA VAL A 87 3.17 -7.86 -0.24
C VAL A 87 2.88 -7.29 1.15
N LEU A 88 3.39 -6.10 1.41
CA LEU A 88 3.31 -5.44 2.70
C LEU A 88 2.14 -4.47 2.74
N ASN A 89 1.61 -4.22 3.93
CA ASN A 89 0.55 -3.23 4.18
C ASN A 89 0.88 -2.30 5.36
N GLU A 90 2.16 -2.24 5.73
CA GLU A 90 2.59 -1.47 6.88
C GLU A 90 2.74 0.00 6.50
N HIS A 91 2.30 0.87 7.41
CA HIS A 91 2.49 2.30 7.33
C HIS A 91 3.49 2.70 8.41
N LEU A 92 4.66 3.17 8.00
CA LEU A 92 5.69 3.62 8.92
C LEU A 92 6.02 5.08 8.71
N VAL A 93 6.33 5.76 9.80
CA VAL A 93 6.92 7.08 9.84
C VAL A 93 8.26 6.98 10.54
N TYR A 94 9.30 7.48 9.91
CA TYR A 94 10.58 7.73 10.56
C TYR A 94 10.70 9.22 10.87
N ARG A 95 11.00 9.55 12.13
CA ARG A 95 11.34 10.90 12.59
C ARG A 95 12.86 10.98 12.77
N PRO A 96 13.60 11.60 11.82
CA PRO A 96 15.06 11.63 11.89
C PRO A 96 15.61 12.37 13.10
N VAL A 97 14.90 13.41 13.58
CA VAL A 97 15.31 14.19 14.75
C VAL A 97 15.25 13.35 16.03
N GLU A 98 14.24 12.49 16.14
CA GLU A 98 14.07 11.58 17.29
C GLU A 98 14.78 10.23 17.09
N ASN A 99 15.34 9.98 15.90
CA ASN A 99 15.81 8.66 15.45
C ASN A 99 14.79 7.55 15.77
N ARG A 100 13.52 7.81 15.43
CA ARG A 100 12.41 6.98 15.92
C ARG A 100 11.52 6.50 14.78
N TRP A 101 11.18 5.22 14.83
CA TRP A 101 10.15 4.62 13.98
C TRP A 101 8.81 4.58 14.70
N ILE A 102 7.78 4.94 13.94
CA ILE A 102 6.39 4.93 14.37
C ILE A 102 5.63 4.11 13.35
N ARG A 103 4.92 3.08 13.80
CA ARG A 103 3.96 2.38 12.95
C ARG A 103 2.59 3.04 13.12
N LEU A 104 2.03 3.52 12.01
CA LEU A 104 0.66 4.01 11.97
C LEU A 104 -0.26 2.79 11.88
N GLY A 105 -1.09 2.58 12.90
CA GLY A 105 -2.22 1.66 12.83
C GLY A 105 -3.53 2.43 12.60
N GLY A 106 -4.62 1.70 12.39
CA GLY A 106 -5.98 2.21 12.60
C GLY A 106 -6.74 2.69 11.36
N GLY A 107 -8.07 2.72 11.50
CA GLY A 107 -9.01 2.84 10.38
C GLY A 107 -9.02 1.60 9.47
N THR A 108 -9.74 1.68 8.35
CA THR A 108 -9.64 0.70 7.26
C THR A 108 -8.44 1.08 6.40
N LEU A 109 -7.39 0.26 6.46
CA LEU A 109 -6.20 0.49 5.65
C LEU A 109 -6.49 0.16 4.18
N PRO A 110 -5.77 0.80 3.23
CA PRO A 110 -5.70 0.28 1.88
C PRO A 110 -5.31 -1.20 1.87
N THR A 111 -5.84 -1.97 0.93
CA THR A 111 -5.42 -3.36 0.68
C THR A 111 -3.90 -3.44 0.45
N PRO A 112 -3.21 -4.50 0.93
CA PRO A 112 -1.76 -4.65 0.74
C PRO A 112 -1.34 -4.42 -0.70
N ARG A 113 -0.41 -3.49 -0.91
CA ARG A 113 -0.02 -3.12 -2.26
C ARG A 113 1.46 -2.80 -2.38
N ARG A 114 2.00 -3.18 -3.53
CA ARG A 114 3.30 -2.78 -4.03
C ARG A 114 3.11 -1.47 -4.76
N PRO A 115 3.70 -0.37 -4.26
CA PRO A 115 3.57 0.89 -4.94
C PRO A 115 4.56 0.96 -6.11
N TRP A 116 5.55 0.06 -6.27
CA TRP A 116 6.65 0.21 -7.23
C TRP A 116 6.25 0.53 -8.69
N PRO A 117 6.88 1.53 -9.34
CA PRO A 117 7.58 2.71 -8.80
C PRO A 117 6.70 3.90 -8.34
N SER A 118 5.38 3.79 -8.31
CA SER A 118 4.53 4.77 -7.61
C SER A 118 5.02 5.01 -6.19
N ARG A 119 5.04 6.29 -5.82
CA ARG A 119 5.43 6.74 -4.48
C ARG A 119 4.19 7.35 -3.83
N PRO A 120 3.93 7.09 -2.54
CA PRO A 120 3.03 7.94 -1.78
C PRO A 120 3.45 9.41 -1.95
N GLN A 121 2.51 10.34 -2.04
CA GLN A 121 2.81 11.76 -2.18
C GLN A 121 2.29 12.52 -0.97
N ALA A 122 3.19 13.22 -0.26
CA ALA A 122 2.80 14.12 0.81
C ALA A 122 2.36 15.48 0.24
N SER A 123 1.25 16.02 0.73
CA SER A 123 0.79 17.38 0.45
C SER A 123 0.11 17.95 1.69
N GLY A 124 0.70 18.98 2.30
CA GLY A 124 0.19 19.50 3.57
C GLY A 124 0.31 18.47 4.69
N ASP A 125 -0.78 18.26 5.41
CA ASP A 125 -0.89 17.23 6.45
C ASP A 125 -1.43 15.89 5.90
N HIS A 126 -1.61 15.78 4.58
CA HIS A 126 -2.14 14.58 3.93
C HIS A 126 -1.05 13.78 3.23
N LEU A 127 -1.19 12.45 3.29
CA LEU A 127 -0.46 11.50 2.45
C LEU A 127 -1.42 10.88 1.45
N PHE A 128 -1.08 10.87 0.16
CA PHE A 128 -1.89 10.28 -0.89
C PHE A 128 -1.22 9.06 -1.51
N VAL A 129 -2.00 8.02 -1.77
CA VAL A 129 -1.57 6.83 -2.50
C VAL A 129 -2.63 6.52 -3.55
N PHE A 130 -2.25 6.52 -4.83
CA PHE A 130 -3.13 6.12 -5.91
C PHE A 130 -2.61 4.84 -6.57
N GLY A 131 -3.52 3.90 -6.82
CA GLY A 131 -3.25 2.65 -7.51
C GLY A 131 -2.21 1.78 -6.79
N GLY A 132 -1.27 1.25 -7.57
CA GLY A 132 -0.34 0.20 -7.15
C GLY A 132 -0.80 -1.17 -7.62
N GLU A 133 -0.10 -2.22 -7.19
CA GLU A 133 -0.45 -3.58 -7.54
C GLU A 133 -0.28 -4.57 -6.39
N PHE A 134 -1.02 -5.66 -6.44
CA PHE A 134 -0.76 -6.86 -5.67
C PHE A 134 -0.24 -7.95 -6.59
N ALA A 135 0.72 -8.74 -6.10
CA ALA A 135 1.16 -9.94 -6.75
C ALA A 135 1.08 -11.12 -5.79
N THR A 136 0.74 -12.28 -6.34
CA THR A 136 0.69 -13.50 -5.56
C THR A 136 2.09 -13.94 -5.10
N PRO A 137 2.21 -14.81 -4.09
CA PRO A 137 3.51 -15.20 -3.53
C PRO A 137 4.51 -15.80 -4.55
N THR A 138 4.03 -16.44 -5.61
CA THR A 138 4.84 -16.96 -6.72
C THR A 138 5.00 -15.98 -7.88
N GLU A 139 4.44 -14.78 -7.79
CA GLU A 139 4.44 -13.75 -8.85
C GLU A 139 3.78 -14.23 -10.16
N SER A 140 2.86 -15.19 -10.05
CA SER A 140 2.16 -15.78 -11.19
C SER A 140 0.96 -14.94 -11.65
N GLN A 141 0.37 -14.16 -10.74
CA GLN A 141 -0.80 -13.33 -10.98
C GLN A 141 -0.62 -11.94 -10.36
N PHE A 142 -1.23 -10.95 -11.01
CA PHE A 142 -1.15 -9.54 -10.64
C PHE A 142 -2.54 -8.91 -10.65
N HIS A 143 -2.77 -7.99 -9.71
CA HIS A 143 -3.96 -7.16 -9.64
C HIS A 143 -3.53 -5.70 -9.54
N HIS A 144 -4.02 -4.84 -10.43
CA HIS A 144 -3.76 -3.41 -10.39
C HIS A 144 -4.94 -2.69 -9.75
N TYR A 145 -4.65 -1.77 -8.84
CA TYR A 145 -5.66 -0.93 -8.19
C TYR A 145 -5.93 0.35 -9.00
N ASP A 146 -7.16 0.85 -8.91
CA ASP A 146 -7.65 2.12 -9.46
C ASP A 146 -8.19 3.08 -8.40
N ASP A 147 -8.00 2.75 -7.12
CA ASP A 147 -8.43 3.55 -5.99
C ASP A 147 -7.39 4.61 -5.59
N ILE A 148 -7.86 5.65 -4.91
CA ILE A 148 -7.00 6.61 -4.23
C ILE A 148 -7.31 6.60 -2.73
N TRP A 149 -6.25 6.56 -1.94
CA TRP A 149 -6.30 6.64 -0.50
C TRP A 149 -5.63 7.92 -0.04
N SER A 150 -6.22 8.54 0.97
CA SER A 150 -5.67 9.69 1.66
C SER A 150 -5.58 9.42 3.15
N TRP A 151 -4.51 9.89 3.75
CA TRP A 151 -4.29 9.83 5.18
C TRP A 151 -4.23 11.24 5.73
N ASP A 152 -5.20 11.63 6.56
CA ASP A 152 -5.13 12.88 7.32
C ASP A 152 -4.43 12.60 8.66
N ARG A 153 -3.29 13.26 8.86
CA ARG A 153 -2.49 13.07 10.07
C ARG A 153 -2.88 13.99 11.22
N LYS A 154 -3.66 15.04 10.99
CA LYS A 154 -4.17 15.88 12.09
C LYS A 154 -5.20 15.12 12.91
N VAL A 155 -6.11 14.45 12.20
CA VAL A 155 -7.21 13.70 12.82
C VAL A 155 -6.96 12.19 12.81
N ALA A 156 -5.78 11.77 12.34
CA ALA A 156 -5.37 10.38 12.37
C ALA A 156 -6.36 9.44 11.64
N SER A 157 -6.84 9.86 10.46
CA SER A 157 -7.88 9.17 9.71
C SER A 157 -7.41 8.75 8.32
N VAL A 158 -7.95 7.62 7.87
CA VAL A 158 -7.73 7.06 6.54
C VAL A 158 -9.02 7.13 5.76
N ALA A 159 -8.97 7.58 4.52
CA ALA A 159 -10.13 7.63 3.64
C ALA A 159 -9.78 7.21 2.22
N GLN A 160 -10.58 6.30 1.65
CA GLN A 160 -10.63 6.09 0.22
C GLN A 160 -11.42 7.25 -0.41
N SER A 161 -10.89 7.87 -1.47
CA SER A 161 -11.63 8.90 -2.19
C SER A 161 -12.31 8.30 -3.41
N ASP A 162 -13.57 8.65 -3.60
CA ASP A 162 -14.33 8.32 -4.81
C ASP A 162 -14.06 9.41 -5.87
N PRO A 163 -13.86 9.07 -7.16
CA PRO A 163 -14.08 10.04 -8.23
C PRO A 163 -15.41 10.77 -8.02
N GLY A 164 -15.39 12.11 -8.08
CA GLY A 164 -16.57 12.93 -7.77
C GLY A 164 -17.81 12.48 -8.55
N LEU A 165 -18.99 12.64 -7.91
CA LEU A 165 -20.30 12.17 -8.39
C LEU A 165 -20.45 12.22 -9.92
N GLY A 166 -20.49 11.04 -10.54
CA GLY A 166 -20.78 10.85 -11.96
C GLY A 166 -19.58 10.96 -12.91
N GLN A 167 -18.35 11.12 -12.41
CA GLN A 167 -17.14 11.10 -13.25
C GLN A 167 -16.50 9.71 -13.26
N PRO A 168 -16.04 9.21 -14.41
CA PRO A 168 -15.27 7.97 -14.45
C PRO A 168 -13.93 8.17 -13.73
N GLY A 169 -13.61 7.24 -12.82
CA GLY A 169 -12.31 7.17 -12.19
C GLY A 169 -11.19 6.86 -13.20
N PRO A 170 -9.93 7.15 -12.83
CA PRO A 170 -8.78 6.69 -13.59
C PRO A 170 -8.75 5.16 -13.71
N LEU A 171 -8.19 4.64 -14.81
CA LEU A 171 -7.96 3.20 -14.96
C LEU A 171 -6.92 2.68 -13.97
N SER A 172 -7.01 1.38 -13.65
CA SER A 172 -6.07 0.71 -12.75
C SER A 172 -4.66 0.69 -13.32
N ARG A 173 -3.68 0.98 -12.45
CA ARG A 173 -2.26 1.08 -12.83
C ARG A 173 -1.33 1.06 -11.64
N SER A 174 -0.16 0.46 -11.85
CA SER A 174 1.03 0.58 -11.01
C SER A 174 2.13 1.29 -11.81
N GLY A 175 3.22 1.61 -11.14
CA GLY A 175 4.43 2.14 -11.77
C GLY A 175 4.39 3.50 -12.46
N HIS A 176 3.38 4.30 -12.11
CA HIS A 176 3.32 5.70 -12.51
C HIS A 176 4.06 6.57 -11.47
N ARG A 177 4.34 7.83 -11.79
CA ARG A 177 4.87 8.79 -10.80
C ARG A 177 3.76 9.74 -10.36
N MET A 178 3.64 9.96 -9.07
CA MET A 178 2.79 11.00 -8.49
C MET A 178 3.65 12.19 -8.08
N LEU A 179 3.15 13.40 -8.34
CA LEU A 179 3.79 14.65 -7.97
C LEU A 179 2.71 15.62 -7.47
N ALA A 180 2.98 16.30 -6.36
CA ALA A 180 2.13 17.40 -5.90
C ALA A 180 2.63 18.71 -6.50
N LEU A 181 1.80 19.38 -7.29
CA LEU A 181 2.08 20.74 -7.76
C LEU A 181 1.64 21.73 -6.67
N LYS A 182 2.61 22.43 -6.08
CA LYS A 182 2.31 23.57 -5.21
C LYS A 182 1.91 24.75 -6.08
N ARG A 183 0.65 25.19 -6.01
CA ARG A 183 0.24 26.45 -6.63
C ARG A 183 0.90 27.62 -5.87
N PRO A 184 1.42 28.64 -6.57
CA PRO A 184 2.04 29.82 -5.96
C PRO A 184 1.05 30.58 -5.07
#